data_AF-A0A175W7Y0-F1
#
_entry.id   AF-A0A175W7Y0-F1
#
_cell.length_a   1.000
_cell.length_b   1.000
_cell.length_c   1.000
_cell.angle_alpha   90.00
_cell.angle_beta   90.00
_cell.angle_gamma   90.00
#
_symmetry.space_group_name_H-M   'P 1'
#
loop_
_entity.id
_entity.type
_entity.pdbx_description
1 polymer ?
#
loop_
_entity_poly.entity_id
_entity_poly.type
_entity_poly.pdbx_seq_one_letter_code
_entity_poly.pdbx_strand_id
1 'polypeptide(L)'
;MVELFYRSYSSVYVHYIPIKGYESCGATGTVVDQTVKLSHRIRSDAERVQSARAGAWMRFDTKQLSVLISSAFKHLASGRDEPFDFSQCRERLSIPNSTEEHFSRILGHCLRGKMEEKFEKMGMVMASSLLRHAIHEEKSASVFNKEIRALCDRAVSKFLDDNAQCAYVNPSNGRRCVNTKSGHAQGHQDQTGACLSLGFFISSSFDSQSFLAIVEKSIGELMNKIDSAPSLSRLDWQRRAAEAHRENLKKLRELNGFPWKKSSYTQNDFGRDASVCYACFFGRPEYRLPCGHAICVTCLEDFDSDQIMDKKLYPGVFTHSRCIICDATGAAWPYRTHVKPRLAGVRVLSLDGGGVRGVVELVVLRELEKKTGLGIPLGRFFDFIIGTSAGGIISLGIGIQDRTADDCLSRFHEFTRAGFTKKWLNKTRLFRPVGRLLRSSIYSTPELEGALQNAFRPSPAQDVFGLRNPCRVAVTTTANRGLMLIANYNRGNDKRYLHSDDLAIWKA
;
A
#
# COMPACT_ATOMS: atom_id res chain seq x y z
N MET A 1 40.24 -16.28 -4.73
CA MET A 1 39.33 -17.09 -3.86
C MET A 1 39.19 -16.47 -2.47
N VAL A 2 40.28 -16.19 -1.76
CA VAL A 2 40.29 -15.53 -0.43
C VAL A 2 39.52 -14.19 -0.44
N GLU A 3 39.69 -13.37 -1.48
CA GLU A 3 38.98 -12.09 -1.59
C GLU A 3 37.46 -12.26 -1.75
N LEU A 4 37.01 -13.27 -2.50
CA LEU A 4 35.59 -13.61 -2.65
C LEU A 4 35.00 -14.05 -1.29
N PHE A 5 35.80 -14.75 -0.50
CA PHE A 5 35.42 -15.20 0.84
C PHE A 5 35.21 -14.02 1.80
N TYR A 6 36.14 -13.06 1.85
CA TYR A 6 35.98 -11.83 2.64
C TYR A 6 34.81 -10.94 2.18
N ARG A 7 34.44 -10.99 0.89
CA ARG A 7 33.24 -10.28 0.39
C ARG A 7 31.93 -10.98 0.75
N SER A 8 31.94 -12.29 0.99
CA SER A 8 30.73 -13.10 1.20
C SER A 8 30.39 -13.33 2.69
N TYR A 9 31.40 -13.28 3.57
CA TYR A 9 31.24 -13.59 4.99
C TYR A 9 31.77 -12.45 5.88
N SER A 10 30.92 -11.93 6.78
CA SER A 10 31.32 -10.88 7.73
C SER A 10 32.11 -11.39 8.94
N SER A 11 31.95 -12.67 9.29
CA SER A 11 32.66 -13.32 10.38
C SER A 11 32.71 -14.83 10.13
N VAL A 12 33.82 -15.47 10.51
CA VAL A 12 33.99 -16.92 10.40
C VAL A 12 34.26 -17.48 11.78
N TYR A 13 33.52 -18.51 12.15
CA TYR A 13 33.68 -19.21 13.41
C TYR A 13 33.88 -20.70 13.14
N VAL A 14 34.95 -21.25 13.71
CA VAL A 14 35.26 -22.68 13.62
C VAL A 14 34.82 -23.33 14.92
N HIS A 15 33.91 -24.30 14.83
CA HIS A 15 33.44 -25.07 15.97
C HIS A 15 33.94 -26.51 15.85
N TYR A 16 34.66 -26.99 16.85
CA TYR A 16 35.21 -28.35 16.84
C TYR A 16 34.20 -29.34 17.43
N ILE A 17 33.83 -30.34 16.62
CA ILE A 17 33.08 -31.51 17.08
C ILE A 17 34.00 -32.73 16.92
N PRO A 18 34.38 -33.41 18.01
CA PRO A 18 35.23 -34.58 17.93
C PRO A 18 34.51 -35.72 17.22
N ILE A 19 35.26 -36.55 16.49
CA ILE A 19 34.72 -37.74 15.84
C ILE A 19 34.36 -38.76 16.92
N LYS A 20 33.19 -39.38 16.83
CA LYS A 20 32.76 -40.44 17.75
C LYS A 20 33.81 -41.54 17.79
N GLY A 21 34.40 -41.79 18.95
CA GLY A 21 35.46 -42.80 19.15
C GLY A 21 36.90 -42.30 19.04
N TYR A 22 37.14 -40.99 18.85
CA TYR A 22 38.49 -40.42 18.87
C TYR A 22 38.94 -40.09 20.30
N GLU A 23 39.67 -41.02 20.93
CA GLU A 23 40.27 -40.87 22.28
C GLU A 23 39.25 -40.43 23.36
N SER A 24 39.73 -39.92 24.50
CA SER A 24 38.89 -39.38 25.59
C SER A 24 38.05 -38.17 25.15
N CYS A 25 38.46 -37.46 24.11
CA CYS A 25 37.78 -36.31 23.54
C CYS A 25 36.50 -36.68 22.75
N GLY A 26 36.41 -37.90 22.20
CA GLY A 26 35.31 -38.39 21.37
C GLY A 26 34.20 -39.13 22.13
N ALA A 27 34.15 -39.01 23.45
CA ALA A 27 33.08 -39.59 24.26
C ALA A 27 31.71 -39.06 23.82
N THR A 28 30.68 -39.92 23.82
CA THR A 28 29.33 -39.55 23.35
C THR A 28 28.78 -38.30 24.05
N GLY A 29 29.05 -38.14 25.35
CA GLY A 29 28.69 -36.94 26.09
C GLY A 29 29.34 -35.68 25.53
N THR A 30 30.65 -35.71 25.27
CA THR A 30 31.40 -34.58 24.68
C THR A 30 30.88 -34.21 23.30
N VAL A 31 30.56 -35.19 22.44
CA VAL A 31 29.99 -34.93 21.11
C VAL A 31 28.62 -34.25 21.22
N VAL A 32 27.76 -34.73 22.11
CA VAL A 32 26.44 -34.14 22.37
C VAL A 32 26.57 -32.70 22.90
N ASP A 33 27.45 -32.47 23.88
CA ASP A 33 27.69 -31.15 24.46
C ASP A 33 28.18 -30.14 23.42
N GLN A 34 29.12 -30.53 22.55
CA GLN A 34 29.58 -29.65 21.47
C GLN A 34 28.47 -29.42 20.43
N THR A 35 27.67 -30.43 20.11
CA THR A 35 26.52 -30.27 19.20
C THR A 35 25.48 -29.29 19.76
N VAL A 36 25.20 -29.36 21.07
CA VAL A 36 24.29 -28.44 21.76
C VAL A 36 24.87 -27.02 21.76
N LYS A 37 26.16 -26.85 22.06
CA LYS A 37 26.85 -25.54 22.01
C LYS A 37 26.79 -24.94 20.60
N LEU A 38 27.05 -25.73 19.57
CA LEU A 38 26.93 -25.29 18.17
C LEU A 38 25.50 -24.85 17.85
N SER A 39 24.49 -25.62 18.28
CA SER A 39 23.08 -25.27 18.07
C SER A 39 22.70 -23.94 18.73
N HIS A 40 23.07 -23.73 19.99
CA HIS A 40 22.84 -22.45 20.68
C HIS A 40 23.52 -21.29 19.96
N ARG A 41 24.75 -21.49 19.48
CA ARG A 41 25.47 -20.46 18.73
C ARG A 41 24.78 -20.12 17.41
N ILE A 42 24.38 -21.14 16.63
CA ILE A 42 23.64 -20.94 15.38
C ILE A 42 22.36 -20.14 15.62
N ARG A 43 21.61 -20.45 16.69
CA ARG A 43 20.37 -19.72 17.03
C ARG A 43 20.67 -18.27 17.40
N SER A 44 21.66 -18.03 18.26
CA SER A 44 22.05 -16.68 18.67
C SER A 44 22.55 -15.83 17.49
N ASP A 45 23.40 -16.41 16.61
CA ASP A 45 23.87 -15.71 15.41
C ASP A 45 22.74 -15.49 14.40
N ALA A 46 21.82 -16.46 14.25
CA ALA A 46 20.63 -16.29 13.43
C ALA A 46 19.74 -15.16 13.96
N GLU A 47 19.46 -15.10 15.26
CA GLU A 47 18.68 -14.03 15.90
C GLU A 47 19.34 -12.66 15.73
N ARG A 48 20.67 -12.58 15.93
CA ARG A 48 21.45 -11.37 15.70
C ARG A 48 21.38 -10.91 14.24
N VAL A 49 21.56 -11.82 13.29
CA VAL A 49 21.46 -11.51 11.84
C VAL A 49 20.04 -11.13 11.45
N GLN A 50 19.02 -11.81 11.98
CA GLN A 50 17.61 -11.46 11.75
C GLN A 50 17.26 -10.10 12.33
N SER A 51 17.79 -9.75 13.50
CA SER A 51 17.62 -8.42 14.11
C SER A 51 18.35 -7.34 13.31
N ALA A 52 19.58 -7.59 12.87
CA ALA A 52 20.32 -6.69 11.98
C ALA A 52 19.62 -6.52 10.63
N ARG A 53 19.09 -7.60 10.04
CA ARG A 53 18.28 -7.55 8.81
C ARG A 53 16.96 -6.84 9.03
N ALA A 54 16.30 -7.01 10.17
CA ALA A 54 15.09 -6.25 10.49
C ALA A 54 15.39 -4.76 10.62
N GLY A 55 16.48 -4.39 11.33
CA GLY A 55 16.94 -3.01 11.45
C GLY A 55 17.35 -2.39 10.11
N ALA A 56 17.96 -3.18 9.22
CA ALA A 56 18.31 -2.76 7.86
C ALA A 56 17.19 -2.96 6.81
N TRP A 57 16.00 -3.42 7.23
CA TRP A 57 14.84 -3.71 6.36
C TRP A 57 15.12 -4.73 5.23
N MET A 58 16.05 -5.66 5.48
CA MET A 58 16.40 -6.78 4.60
C MET A 58 15.79 -8.12 5.02
N ARG A 59 14.83 -8.12 5.95
CA ARG A 59 14.06 -9.33 6.31
C ARG A 59 12.93 -9.55 5.31
N PHE A 60 13.30 -9.81 4.06
CA PHE A 60 12.33 -10.09 3.00
C PHE A 60 11.66 -11.44 3.24
N ASP A 61 10.33 -11.48 3.17
CA ASP A 61 9.63 -12.74 2.98
C ASP A 61 9.75 -13.23 1.52
N THR A 62 9.25 -14.43 1.23
CA THR A 62 9.30 -15.02 -0.13
C THR A 62 8.65 -14.15 -1.21
N LYS A 63 7.64 -13.32 -0.88
CA LYS A 63 6.96 -12.45 -1.85
C LYS A 63 7.77 -11.19 -2.09
N GLN A 64 8.22 -10.53 -1.02
CA GLN A 64 9.09 -9.36 -1.11
C GLN A 64 10.39 -9.69 -1.85
N LEU A 65 10.97 -10.87 -1.58
CA LEU A 65 12.15 -11.35 -2.27
C LEU A 65 11.89 -11.54 -3.77
N SER A 66 10.73 -12.06 -4.17
CA SER A 66 10.36 -12.20 -5.59
C SER A 66 10.28 -10.85 -6.31
N VAL A 67 9.72 -9.82 -5.66
CA VAL A 67 9.61 -8.47 -6.23
C VAL A 67 10.97 -7.76 -6.27
N LEU A 68 11.80 -7.94 -5.23
CA LEU A 68 13.18 -7.46 -5.19
C LEU A 68 14.00 -8.08 -6.33
N ILE A 69 13.97 -9.41 -6.46
CA ILE A 69 14.66 -10.15 -7.51
C ILE A 69 14.19 -9.68 -8.89
N SER A 70 12.88 -9.54 -9.09
CA SER A 70 12.34 -9.04 -10.37
C SER A 70 12.80 -7.61 -10.68
N SER A 71 12.86 -6.74 -9.67
CA SER A 71 13.36 -5.37 -9.81
C SER A 71 14.85 -5.33 -10.11
N ALA A 72 15.63 -6.15 -9.42
CA ALA A 72 17.06 -6.31 -9.64
C ALA A 72 17.35 -6.86 -11.05
N PHE A 73 16.63 -7.89 -11.49
CA PHE A 73 16.76 -8.41 -12.86
C PHE A 73 16.39 -7.37 -13.92
N LYS A 74 15.30 -6.61 -13.73
CA LYS A 74 14.95 -5.51 -14.65
C LYS A 74 16.04 -4.44 -14.70
N HIS A 75 16.64 -4.12 -13.55
CA HIS A 75 17.76 -3.18 -13.48
C HIS A 75 18.98 -3.70 -14.23
N LEU A 76 19.40 -4.92 -13.94
CA LEU A 76 20.55 -5.55 -14.61
C LEU A 76 20.30 -5.73 -16.12
N ALA A 77 19.08 -6.12 -16.52
CA ALA A 77 18.70 -6.28 -17.92
C ALA A 77 18.57 -4.95 -18.68
N SER A 78 18.43 -3.82 -17.98
CA SER A 78 18.36 -2.51 -18.62
C SER A 78 19.70 -2.02 -19.19
N GLY A 79 20.81 -2.71 -18.88
CA GLY A 79 22.15 -2.34 -19.34
C GLY A 79 22.69 -1.05 -18.70
N ARG A 80 22.10 -0.61 -17.59
CA ARG A 80 22.55 0.56 -16.84
C ARG A 80 23.77 0.20 -15.99
N ASP A 81 24.83 1.00 -16.08
CA ASP A 81 26.07 0.82 -15.31
C ASP A 81 25.95 1.27 -13.85
N GLU A 82 24.87 1.96 -13.49
CA GLU A 82 24.61 2.37 -12.10
C GLU A 82 24.32 1.16 -11.19
N PRO A 83 24.79 1.17 -9.93
CA PRO A 83 24.48 0.12 -8.96
C PRO A 83 22.97 0.06 -8.67
N PHE A 84 22.45 -1.14 -8.38
CA PHE A 84 21.05 -1.31 -8.00
C PHE A 84 20.75 -0.64 -6.65
N ASP A 85 19.84 0.33 -6.65
CA ASP A 85 19.46 1.06 -5.44
C ASP A 85 18.46 0.27 -4.58
N PHE A 86 18.98 -0.39 -3.55
CA PHE A 86 18.17 -1.09 -2.56
C PHE A 86 17.26 -0.16 -1.75
N SER A 87 17.62 1.12 -1.56
CA SER A 87 16.81 2.07 -0.79
C SER A 87 15.50 2.39 -1.52
N GLN A 88 15.57 2.60 -2.85
CA GLN A 88 14.40 2.82 -3.70
C GLN A 88 13.51 1.57 -3.81
N CYS A 89 14.11 0.37 -3.88
CA CYS A 89 13.33 -0.87 -3.90
C CYS A 89 12.66 -1.12 -2.53
N ARG A 90 13.37 -0.86 -1.42
CA ARG A 90 12.86 -0.93 -0.04
C ARG A 90 11.63 -0.04 0.18
N GLU A 91 11.64 1.18 -0.36
CA GLU A 91 10.48 2.12 -0.29
C GLU A 91 9.20 1.52 -0.90
N ARG A 92 9.32 0.64 -1.90
CA ARG A 92 8.17 0.00 -2.59
C ARG A 92 7.71 -1.30 -1.94
N LEU A 93 8.62 -2.07 -1.35
CA LEU A 93 8.36 -3.43 -0.84
C LEU A 93 7.71 -3.48 0.54
N SER A 94 7.82 -2.40 1.30
CA SER A 94 7.41 -2.38 2.69
C SER A 94 6.12 -1.59 2.87
N ILE A 95 5.09 -2.30 3.35
CA ILE A 95 3.86 -1.68 3.89
C ILE A 95 4.19 -1.31 5.34
N PRO A 96 4.24 -0.02 5.69
CA PRO A 96 4.48 0.35 7.07
C PRO A 96 3.28 -0.06 7.93
N ASN A 97 3.56 -0.64 9.09
CA ASN A 97 2.60 -1.29 9.98
C ASN A 97 2.27 -0.43 11.22
N SER A 98 2.98 0.69 11.40
CA SER A 98 2.75 1.65 12.49
C SER A 98 2.71 3.09 11.97
N THR A 99 2.08 3.97 12.75
CA THR A 99 2.02 5.41 12.45
C THR A 99 3.43 6.03 12.39
N GLU A 100 4.36 5.55 13.22
CA GLU A 100 5.77 5.98 13.20
C GLU A 100 6.42 5.70 11.85
N GLU A 101 6.22 4.50 11.30
CA GLU A 101 6.79 4.15 10.01
C GLU A 101 6.08 4.88 8.85
N HIS A 102 4.76 5.12 8.94
CA HIS A 102 4.05 5.95 7.96
C HIS A 102 4.65 7.36 7.91
N PHE A 103 4.84 7.98 9.07
CA PHE A 103 5.42 9.33 9.18
C PHE A 103 6.85 9.38 8.67
N SER A 104 7.69 8.44 9.09
CA SER A 104 9.07 8.32 8.60
C SER A 104 9.10 8.22 7.06
N ARG A 105 8.23 7.40 6.47
CA ARG A 105 8.15 7.25 5.00
C ARG A 105 7.69 8.51 4.30
N ILE A 106 6.69 9.20 4.85
CA ILE A 106 6.18 10.46 4.31
C ILE A 106 7.27 11.54 4.36
N LEU A 107 7.99 11.67 5.48
CA LEU A 107 9.14 12.56 5.59
C LEU A 107 10.21 12.22 4.55
N GLY A 108 10.50 10.93 4.36
CA GLY A 108 11.40 10.41 3.32
C GLY A 108 11.07 10.90 1.92
N HIS A 109 9.79 10.83 1.54
CA HIS A 109 9.36 11.32 0.24
C HIS A 109 9.33 12.85 0.15
N CYS A 110 8.80 13.52 1.17
CA CYS A 110 8.57 14.96 1.12
C CYS A 110 9.87 15.77 1.18
N LEU A 111 10.84 15.33 1.97
CA LEU A 111 12.08 16.06 2.23
C LEU A 111 13.24 15.70 1.29
N ARG A 112 13.00 14.88 0.26
CA ARG A 112 14.03 14.49 -0.71
C ARG A 112 14.62 15.71 -1.43
N GLY A 113 15.94 15.70 -1.62
CA GLY A 113 16.70 16.67 -2.41
C GLY A 113 16.99 17.99 -1.71
N LYS A 114 15.96 18.73 -1.30
CA LYS A 114 16.09 20.05 -0.65
C LYS A 114 15.44 20.06 0.73
N MET A 115 16.07 19.36 1.67
CA MET A 115 15.52 19.13 3.00
C MET A 115 15.26 20.43 3.77
N GLU A 116 16.24 21.34 3.84
CA GLU A 116 16.14 22.60 4.59
C GLU A 116 15.02 23.52 4.07
N GLU A 117 14.94 23.72 2.74
CA GLU A 117 13.90 24.56 2.12
C GLU A 117 12.48 24.02 2.39
N LYS A 118 12.32 22.69 2.44
CA LYS A 118 11.02 22.02 2.61
C LYS A 118 10.63 21.79 4.07
N PHE A 119 11.60 21.90 4.98
CA PHE A 119 11.50 21.53 6.39
C PHE A 119 10.34 22.22 7.10
N GLU A 120 10.30 23.55 7.02
CA GLU A 120 9.27 24.36 7.67
C GLU A 120 7.87 24.02 7.14
N LYS A 121 7.72 23.91 5.82
CA LYS A 121 6.41 23.63 5.19
C LYS A 121 5.93 22.21 5.49
N MET A 122 6.84 21.24 5.57
CA MET A 122 6.49 19.88 6.01
C MET A 122 6.04 19.86 7.47
N GLY A 123 6.66 20.65 8.35
CA GLY A 123 6.21 20.85 9.73
C GLY A 123 4.78 21.38 9.80
N MET A 124 4.42 22.36 8.97
CA MET A 124 3.05 22.89 8.87
C MET A 124 2.04 21.84 8.37
N VAL A 125 2.43 21.02 7.39
CA VAL A 125 1.59 19.92 6.88
C VAL A 125 1.36 18.87 7.97
N MET A 126 2.41 18.47 8.69
CA MET A 126 2.31 17.51 9.79
C MET A 126 1.45 18.04 10.94
N ALA A 127 1.62 19.32 11.32
CA ALA A 127 0.81 20.00 12.31
C ALA A 127 -0.69 19.98 11.95
N SER A 128 -1.03 20.40 10.73
CA SER A 128 -2.43 20.41 10.27
C SER A 128 -3.02 19.00 10.10
N SER A 129 -2.21 18.00 9.76
CA SER A 129 -2.61 16.57 9.74
C SER A 129 -2.92 16.06 11.16
N LEU A 130 -2.05 16.35 12.14
CA LEU A 130 -2.23 15.99 13.55
C LEU A 130 -3.48 16.64 14.15
N LEU A 131 -3.68 17.93 13.90
CA LEU A 131 -4.87 18.67 14.35
C LEU A 131 -6.15 18.02 13.82
N ARG A 132 -6.20 17.72 12.51
CA ARG A 132 -7.36 17.04 11.92
C ARG A 132 -7.62 15.68 12.55
N HIS A 133 -6.56 14.90 12.78
CA HIS A 133 -6.69 13.60 13.44
C HIS A 133 -7.26 13.75 14.86
N ALA A 134 -6.76 14.71 15.64
CA ALA A 134 -7.24 14.96 17.00
C ALA A 134 -8.71 15.41 17.06
N ILE A 135 -9.18 16.21 16.10
CA ILE A 135 -10.58 16.61 15.99
C ILE A 135 -11.51 15.41 15.74
N HIS A 136 -11.07 14.43 14.96
CA HIS A 136 -11.82 13.20 14.72
C HIS A 136 -11.81 12.25 15.92
N GLU A 137 -10.70 12.17 16.65
CA GLU A 137 -10.56 11.37 17.89
C GLU A 137 -11.16 12.05 19.13
N GLU A 138 -11.75 13.25 19.00
CA GLU A 138 -12.33 14.04 20.11
C GLU A 138 -11.30 14.43 21.20
N LYS A 139 -10.02 14.49 20.84
CA LYS A 139 -8.92 14.88 21.74
C LYS A 139 -8.67 16.39 21.61
N SER A 140 -9.42 17.22 22.32
CA SER A 140 -9.29 18.70 22.21
C SER A 140 -8.17 19.30 23.07
N ALA A 141 -7.90 18.76 24.26
CA ALA A 141 -7.12 19.48 25.27
C ALA A 141 -5.60 19.50 25.05
N SER A 142 -5.03 18.59 24.25
CA SER A 142 -3.60 18.60 23.92
C SER A 142 -3.32 17.77 22.67
N VAL A 143 -3.52 18.39 21.50
CA VAL A 143 -3.25 17.78 20.19
C VAL A 143 -1.80 17.28 20.10
N PHE A 144 -0.86 18.05 20.65
CA PHE A 144 0.57 17.74 20.67
C PHE A 144 1.09 17.39 22.06
N ASN A 145 0.46 16.38 22.69
CA ASN A 145 0.87 15.89 24.00
C ASN A 145 2.23 15.16 23.96
N LYS A 146 2.72 14.74 25.14
CA LYS A 146 4.01 14.03 25.28
C LYS A 146 4.10 12.74 24.44
N GLU A 147 2.99 12.01 24.29
CA GLU A 147 2.94 10.77 23.53
C GLU A 147 3.09 11.02 22.03
N ILE A 148 2.32 11.99 21.50
CA ILE A 148 2.40 12.40 20.10
C ILE A 148 3.77 13.00 19.79
N ARG A 149 4.32 13.83 20.70
CA ARG A 149 5.68 14.36 20.56
C ARG A 149 6.70 13.25 20.47
N ALA A 150 6.64 12.26 21.36
CA ALA A 150 7.55 11.11 21.35
C ALA A 150 7.38 10.25 20.08
N LEU A 151 6.16 10.10 19.57
CA LEU A 151 5.89 9.41 18.31
C LEU A 151 6.53 10.14 17.13
N CYS A 152 6.36 11.47 17.05
CA CYS A 152 6.98 12.29 16.01
C CYS A 152 8.51 12.25 16.11
N ASP A 153 9.07 12.32 17.32
CA ASP A 153 10.51 12.24 17.57
C ASP A 153 11.11 10.91 17.08
N ARG A 154 10.46 9.78 17.37
CA ARG A 154 10.87 8.48 16.83
C ARG A 154 10.74 8.40 15.32
N ALA A 155 9.66 8.92 14.75
CA ALA A 155 9.44 8.92 13.30
C ALA A 155 10.50 9.76 12.57
N VAL A 156 10.87 10.91 13.13
CA VAL A 156 11.92 11.79 12.60
C VAL A 156 13.28 11.13 12.74
N SER A 157 13.61 10.57 13.90
CA SER A 157 14.85 9.83 14.13
C SER A 157 15.00 8.67 13.15
N LYS A 158 13.92 7.91 12.94
CA LYS A 158 13.88 6.83 11.96
C LYS A 158 14.08 7.33 10.53
N PHE A 159 13.41 8.42 10.15
CA PHE A 159 13.60 9.06 8.86
C PHE A 159 15.06 9.49 8.64
N LEU A 160 15.69 10.10 9.64
CA LEU A 160 17.10 10.50 9.55
C LEU A 160 18.01 9.29 9.38
N ASP A 161 17.74 8.22 10.10
CA ASP A 161 18.54 6.99 10.04
C ASP A 161 18.38 6.26 8.69
N ASP A 162 17.18 6.29 8.10
CA ASP A 162 16.84 5.52 6.90
C ASP A 162 16.92 6.29 5.58
N ASN A 163 16.76 7.62 5.59
CA ASN A 163 16.60 8.44 4.40
C ASN A 163 17.54 9.65 4.33
N ALA A 164 18.08 10.15 5.44
CA ALA A 164 19.01 11.28 5.37
C ALA A 164 20.35 10.82 4.78
N GLN A 165 20.74 11.47 3.69
CA GLN A 165 22.03 11.27 3.06
C GLN A 165 23.12 11.84 3.96
N CYS A 166 24.24 11.11 4.08
CA CYS A 166 25.39 11.57 4.83
C CYS A 166 25.91 12.91 4.26
N ALA A 167 26.17 13.87 5.15
CA ALA A 167 26.65 15.21 4.77
C ALA A 167 28.13 15.24 4.33
N TYR A 168 28.83 14.11 4.39
CA TYR A 168 30.25 14.03 4.05
C TYR A 168 30.52 14.38 2.58
N VAL A 169 31.50 15.25 2.39
CA VAL A 169 32.07 15.60 1.09
C VAL A 169 33.56 15.30 1.16
N ASN A 170 34.06 14.51 0.21
CA ASN A 170 35.47 14.19 0.14
C ASN A 170 36.28 15.46 -0.19
N PRO A 171 37.20 15.91 0.69
CA PRO A 171 37.97 17.14 0.49
C PRO A 171 38.84 17.13 -0.78
N SER A 172 39.30 15.95 -1.21
CA SER A 172 40.26 15.79 -2.32
C SER A 172 39.64 15.93 -3.71
N ASN A 173 38.37 15.56 -3.88
CA ASN A 173 37.71 15.50 -5.20
C ASN A 173 36.29 16.08 -5.20
N GLY A 174 35.80 16.56 -4.06
CA GLY A 174 34.46 17.16 -3.93
C GLY A 174 33.29 16.18 -4.05
N ARG A 175 33.54 14.87 -4.18
CA ARG A 175 32.47 13.86 -4.28
C ARG A 175 31.74 13.70 -2.95
N ARG A 176 30.41 13.58 -3.02
CA ARG A 176 29.54 13.46 -1.84
C ARG A 176 29.24 12.01 -1.51
N CYS A 177 29.13 11.73 -0.22
CA CYS A 177 28.64 10.44 0.24
C CYS A 177 27.16 10.28 -0.10
N VAL A 178 26.74 9.14 -0.65
CA VAL A 178 25.32 8.82 -0.95
C VAL A 178 24.66 7.92 0.10
N ASN A 179 25.42 7.43 1.08
CA ASN A 179 24.92 6.49 2.08
C ASN A 179 24.03 7.18 3.11
N THR A 180 23.00 6.46 3.56
CA THR A 180 22.24 6.77 4.77
C THR A 180 22.95 6.18 5.99
N LYS A 181 22.51 6.54 7.21
CA LYS A 181 23.12 6.00 8.44
C LYS A 181 23.02 4.47 8.51
N SER A 182 21.85 3.91 8.17
CA SER A 182 21.66 2.45 8.08
C SER A 182 22.46 1.78 6.95
N GLY A 183 22.73 2.51 5.86
CA GLY A 183 23.55 2.04 4.73
C GLY A 183 25.06 2.21 4.92
N HIS A 184 25.52 2.78 6.04
CA HIS A 184 26.92 3.22 6.22
C HIS A 184 27.92 2.10 6.59
N ALA A 185 27.57 0.83 6.42
CA ALA A 185 28.38 -0.30 6.91
C ALA A 185 29.83 -0.34 6.36
N GLN A 186 30.07 0.23 5.17
CA GLN A 186 31.38 0.26 4.51
C GLN A 186 32.05 1.65 4.51
N GLY A 187 31.53 2.60 5.30
CA GLY A 187 32.00 3.98 5.30
C GLY A 187 31.33 4.84 4.24
N HIS A 188 31.99 5.94 3.86
CA HIS A 188 31.44 6.89 2.90
C HIS A 188 31.60 6.36 1.47
N GLN A 189 30.51 6.24 0.71
CA GLN A 189 30.54 5.83 -0.69
C GLN A 189 29.95 6.89 -1.61
N ASP A 190 30.45 7.00 -2.84
CA ASP A 190 29.84 7.84 -3.89
C ASP A 190 28.77 7.09 -4.70
N GLN A 191 28.17 7.77 -5.68
CA GLN A 191 27.13 7.22 -6.56
C GLN A 191 27.54 5.96 -7.35
N THR A 192 28.85 5.69 -7.47
CA THR A 192 29.36 4.48 -8.14
C THR A 192 29.50 3.30 -7.18
N GLY A 193 29.28 3.51 -5.87
CA GLY A 193 29.55 2.53 -4.82
C GLY A 193 31.01 2.50 -4.37
N ALA A 194 31.89 3.30 -4.97
CA ALA A 194 33.29 3.40 -4.58
C ALA A 194 33.41 4.04 -3.19
N CYS A 195 34.26 3.47 -2.33
CA CYS A 195 34.55 4.02 -1.01
C CYS A 195 35.37 5.32 -1.15
N LEU A 196 34.83 6.42 -0.64
CA LEU A 196 35.46 7.73 -0.56
C LEU A 196 36.39 7.85 0.64
N SER A 197 35.99 7.31 1.79
CA SER A 197 36.77 7.26 3.03
C SER A 197 36.09 6.36 4.07
N LEU A 198 36.89 5.83 4.99
CA LEU A 198 36.39 5.22 6.22
C LEU A 198 36.01 6.31 7.22
N GLY A 199 34.85 6.18 7.86
CA GLY A 199 34.35 7.17 8.81
C GLY A 199 32.97 6.80 9.34
N PHE A 200 32.48 7.59 10.30
CA PHE A 200 31.11 7.47 10.80
C PHE A 200 30.16 8.34 9.96
N PHE A 201 28.87 8.00 10.00
CA PHE A 201 27.83 8.83 9.39
C PHE A 201 27.86 10.26 9.94
N ILE A 202 27.98 11.24 9.04
CA ILE A 202 27.86 12.67 9.36
C ILE A 202 26.43 13.10 9.10
N SER A 203 25.72 13.50 10.16
CA SER A 203 24.39 14.07 10.07
C SER A 203 24.43 15.43 9.35
N SER A 204 23.36 15.73 8.61
CA SER A 204 23.11 17.10 8.15
C SER A 204 22.74 18.01 9.33
N SER A 205 22.61 19.30 9.04
CA SER A 205 22.07 20.38 9.88
C SER A 205 20.64 20.16 10.41
N PHE A 206 19.97 19.07 10.01
CA PHE A 206 18.61 18.79 10.42
C PHE A 206 18.54 18.51 11.93
N ASP A 207 17.88 19.41 12.65
CA ASP A 207 17.61 19.26 14.07
C ASP A 207 16.19 18.76 14.30
N SER A 208 16.08 17.55 14.88
CA SER A 208 14.79 16.95 15.23
C SER A 208 14.00 17.80 16.22
N GLN A 209 14.68 18.46 17.17
CA GLN A 209 13.99 19.30 18.16
C GLN A 209 13.40 20.55 17.53
N SER A 210 14.14 21.21 16.64
CA SER A 210 13.65 22.33 15.82
C SER A 210 12.45 21.93 14.98
N PHE A 211 12.44 20.73 14.39
CA PHE A 211 11.29 20.24 13.62
C PHE A 211 10.04 20.13 14.49
N LEU A 212 10.18 19.48 15.65
CA LEU A 212 9.08 19.29 16.59
C LEU A 212 8.57 20.63 17.15
N ALA A 213 9.46 21.60 17.37
CA ALA A 213 9.09 22.95 17.76
C ALA A 213 8.26 23.67 16.67
N ILE A 214 8.61 23.52 15.39
CA ILE A 214 7.81 24.06 14.27
C ILE A 214 6.42 23.41 14.23
N VAL A 215 6.35 22.09 14.41
CA VAL A 215 5.07 21.36 14.42
C VAL A 215 4.17 21.87 15.55
N GLU A 216 4.71 21.95 16.77
CA GLU A 216 3.99 22.44 17.95
C GLU A 216 3.51 23.88 17.79
N LYS A 217 4.40 24.77 17.34
CA LYS A 217 4.07 26.18 17.06
C LYS A 217 2.95 26.28 16.01
N SER A 218 3.07 25.53 14.92
CA SER A 218 2.09 25.53 13.83
C SER A 218 0.72 24.99 14.28
N ILE A 219 0.68 24.02 15.20
CA ILE A 219 -0.57 23.55 15.80
C ILE A 219 -1.24 24.67 16.60
N GLY A 220 -0.49 25.37 17.46
CA GLY A 220 -1.01 26.50 18.24
C GLY A 220 -1.52 27.64 17.36
N GLU A 221 -0.79 28.01 16.31
CA GLU A 221 -1.20 29.03 15.35
C GLU A 221 -2.49 28.65 14.61
N LEU A 222 -2.62 27.38 14.20
CA LEU A 222 -3.82 26.88 13.52
C LEU A 222 -5.03 26.85 14.46
N MET A 223 -4.86 26.40 15.70
CA MET A 223 -5.94 26.39 16.70
C MET A 223 -6.45 27.81 16.95
N ASN A 224 -5.54 28.76 17.26
CA ASN A 224 -5.90 30.17 17.48
C ASN A 224 -6.61 30.80 16.26
N LYS A 225 -6.19 30.43 15.05
CA LYS A 225 -6.84 30.89 13.81
C LYS A 225 -8.25 30.34 13.64
N ILE A 226 -8.52 29.10 14.08
CA ILE A 226 -9.85 28.49 14.01
C ILE A 226 -10.74 29.02 15.14
N ASP A 227 -10.20 29.15 16.35
CA ASP A 227 -10.87 29.68 17.54
C ASP A 227 -11.33 31.13 17.38
N SER A 228 -10.59 31.94 16.64
CA SER A 228 -10.97 33.34 16.37
C SER A 228 -12.11 33.49 15.35
N ALA A 229 -12.64 32.38 14.80
CA ALA A 229 -13.74 32.42 13.85
C ALA A 229 -15.12 32.54 14.55
N PRO A 230 -16.11 33.19 13.90
CA PRO A 230 -17.41 33.50 14.53
C PRO A 230 -18.29 32.27 14.83
N SER A 231 -18.02 31.12 14.23
CA SER A 231 -18.79 29.88 14.44
C SER A 231 -17.87 28.75 14.90
N LEU A 232 -18.16 28.20 16.09
CA LEU A 232 -17.34 27.21 16.79
C LEU A 232 -17.96 25.80 16.77
N SER A 233 -18.84 25.50 15.81
CA SER A 233 -19.36 24.13 15.71
C SER A 233 -18.23 23.16 15.33
N ARG A 234 -18.32 21.92 15.79
CA ARG A 234 -17.32 20.87 15.45
C ARG A 234 -17.17 20.68 13.94
N LEU A 235 -18.27 20.79 13.19
CA LEU A 235 -18.26 20.70 11.73
C LEU A 235 -17.52 21.88 11.10
N ASP A 236 -17.66 23.08 11.65
CA ASP A 236 -16.90 24.26 11.19
C ASP A 236 -15.40 24.10 11.47
N TRP A 237 -15.05 23.54 12.62
CA TRP A 237 -13.67 23.19 12.97
C TRP A 237 -13.07 22.19 11.98
N GLN A 238 -13.76 21.10 11.70
CA GLN A 238 -13.32 20.09 10.73
C GLN A 238 -13.09 20.72 9.35
N ARG A 239 -14.03 21.55 8.89
CA ARG A 239 -13.94 22.26 7.62
C ARG A 239 -12.74 23.19 7.55
N ARG A 240 -12.57 24.08 8.53
CA ARG A 240 -11.47 25.06 8.57
C ARG A 240 -10.10 24.36 8.69
N ALA A 241 -10.02 23.29 9.46
CA ALA A 241 -8.80 22.48 9.56
C ALA A 241 -8.46 21.80 8.22
N ALA A 242 -9.46 21.31 7.48
CA ALA A 242 -9.28 20.73 6.14
C ALA A 242 -8.81 21.78 5.12
N GLU A 243 -9.41 22.98 5.12
CA GLU A 243 -8.99 24.10 4.27
C GLU A 243 -7.54 24.52 4.54
N ALA A 244 -7.19 24.70 5.82
CA ALA A 244 -5.83 25.04 6.23
C ALA A 244 -4.82 23.95 5.83
N HIS A 245 -5.19 22.67 6.00
CA HIS A 245 -4.35 21.55 5.56
C HIS A 245 -4.14 21.56 4.04
N ARG A 246 -5.20 21.83 3.26
CA ARG A 246 -5.12 21.91 1.79
C ARG A 246 -4.15 23.00 1.34
N GLU A 247 -4.16 24.15 2.00
CA GLU A 247 -3.23 25.25 1.74
C GLU A 247 -1.79 24.90 2.14
N ASN A 248 -1.59 24.20 3.26
CA ASN A 248 -0.26 23.72 3.66
C ASN A 248 0.30 22.70 2.65
N LEU A 249 -0.54 21.78 2.16
CA LEU A 249 -0.15 20.85 1.09
C LEU A 249 0.26 21.59 -0.18
N LYS A 250 -0.46 22.68 -0.55
CA LYS A 250 -0.12 23.51 -1.69
C LYS A 250 1.27 24.14 -1.56
N LYS A 251 1.58 24.75 -0.41
CA LYS A 251 2.91 25.31 -0.13
C LYS A 251 4.02 24.27 -0.25
N LEU A 252 3.76 23.04 0.19
CA LEU A 252 4.73 21.94 0.05
C LEU A 252 4.87 21.46 -1.41
N ARG A 253 3.79 21.46 -2.21
CA ARG A 253 3.83 21.18 -3.66
C ARG A 253 4.66 22.22 -4.41
N GLU A 254 4.53 23.50 -4.07
CA GLU A 254 5.31 24.61 -4.68
C GLU A 254 6.82 24.41 -4.54
N LEU A 255 7.25 23.75 -3.46
CA LEU A 255 8.65 23.38 -3.23
C LEU A 255 9.04 22.03 -3.83
N ASN A 256 8.18 21.38 -4.62
CA ASN A 256 8.35 20.01 -5.09
C ASN A 256 8.57 19.02 -3.92
N GLY A 257 7.93 19.25 -2.77
CA GLY A 257 7.92 18.35 -1.61
C GLY A 257 6.70 17.44 -1.54
N PHE A 258 5.76 17.55 -2.47
CA PHE A 258 4.53 16.77 -2.48
C PHE A 258 4.05 16.54 -3.92
N PRO A 259 3.26 15.49 -4.20
CA PRO A 259 2.75 15.21 -5.54
C PRO A 259 2.09 16.42 -6.19
N TRP A 260 2.40 16.67 -7.45
CA TRP A 260 1.73 17.69 -8.27
C TRP A 260 1.49 17.16 -9.68
N LYS A 261 0.22 17.12 -10.09
CA LYS A 261 -0.15 16.83 -11.49
C LYS A 261 0.27 17.97 -12.43
N LYS A 262 1.20 17.68 -13.34
CA LYS A 262 1.59 18.58 -14.45
C LYS A 262 1.19 17.96 -15.77
N SER A 263 0.22 18.57 -16.45
CA SER A 263 -0.30 18.08 -17.74
C SER A 263 -0.65 16.58 -17.67
N SER A 264 0.08 15.71 -18.38
CA SER A 264 -0.17 14.27 -18.46
C SER A 264 0.47 13.44 -17.34
N TYR A 265 1.48 13.94 -16.61
CA TYR A 265 2.21 13.17 -15.59
C TYR A 265 2.06 13.77 -14.18
N THR A 266 2.39 12.97 -13.16
CA THR A 266 2.40 13.42 -11.75
C THR A 266 3.85 13.53 -11.31
N GLN A 267 4.28 14.73 -10.93
CA GLN A 267 5.60 14.97 -10.36
C GLN A 267 5.60 14.53 -8.88
N ASN A 268 6.70 13.94 -8.40
CA ASN A 268 6.87 13.46 -7.03
C ASN A 268 5.75 12.53 -6.55
N ASP A 269 5.22 11.70 -7.44
CA ASP A 269 4.18 10.76 -7.06
C ASP A 269 4.72 9.78 -6.01
N PHE A 270 4.02 9.63 -4.89
CA PHE A 270 4.38 8.71 -3.82
C PHE A 270 4.14 7.23 -4.17
N GLY A 271 3.89 6.94 -5.44
CA GLY A 271 3.40 5.66 -5.93
C GLY A 271 1.92 5.47 -5.65
N ARG A 272 1.31 4.55 -6.40
CA ARG A 272 -0.10 4.18 -6.22
C ARG A 272 -0.33 3.28 -5.00
N ASP A 273 0.72 2.74 -4.40
CA ASP A 273 0.71 1.72 -3.33
C ASP A 273 0.81 2.34 -1.92
N ALA A 274 -0.11 3.24 -1.63
CA ALA A 274 -0.20 3.88 -0.32
C ALA A 274 -1.00 2.98 0.64
N SER A 275 -0.36 2.39 1.66
CA SER A 275 -1.06 1.74 2.78
C SER A 275 -1.73 2.72 3.73
N VAL A 276 -1.28 3.98 3.70
CA VAL A 276 -1.80 5.12 4.44
C VAL A 276 -2.30 6.18 3.48
N CYS A 277 -3.34 6.91 3.87
CA CYS A 277 -3.87 8.01 3.09
C CYS A 277 -2.88 9.19 3.14
N TYR A 278 -2.18 9.46 2.04
CA TYR A 278 -1.26 10.61 1.96
C TYR A 278 -1.92 11.98 2.11
N ALA A 279 -3.26 12.08 2.11
CA ALA A 279 -3.96 13.34 2.41
C ALA A 279 -4.16 13.60 3.92
N CYS A 280 -3.99 12.60 4.79
CA CYS A 280 -4.06 12.82 6.25
C CYS A 280 -2.96 12.15 7.05
N PHE A 281 -2.24 11.18 6.49
CA PHE A 281 -1.19 10.39 7.14
C PHE A 281 -1.64 9.40 8.22
N PHE A 282 -2.96 9.20 8.39
CA PHE A 282 -3.52 8.27 9.38
C PHE A 282 -4.47 7.25 8.77
N GLY A 283 -5.47 7.73 8.02
CA GLY A 283 -6.56 6.91 7.55
C GLY A 283 -6.11 5.89 6.50
N ARG A 284 -6.81 4.78 6.43
CA ARG A 284 -6.62 3.79 5.37
C ARG A 284 -7.24 4.30 4.06
N PRO A 285 -6.53 4.34 2.93
CA PRO A 285 -7.11 4.75 1.67
C PRO A 285 -8.07 3.69 1.13
N GLU A 286 -9.25 4.11 0.68
CA GLU A 286 -10.31 3.26 0.14
C GLU A 286 -10.87 3.80 -1.17
N TYR A 287 -11.00 5.11 -1.32
CA TYR A 287 -11.62 5.75 -2.48
C TYR A 287 -10.58 6.16 -3.50
N ARG A 288 -10.66 5.62 -4.72
CA ARG A 288 -9.73 5.95 -5.82
C ARG A 288 -10.29 7.11 -6.63
N LEU A 289 -9.51 8.19 -6.68
CA LEU A 289 -9.80 9.42 -7.41
C LEU A 289 -9.46 9.24 -8.91
N PRO A 290 -10.00 10.07 -9.82
CA PRO A 290 -9.75 9.97 -11.26
C PRO A 290 -8.28 10.04 -11.67
N CYS A 291 -7.43 10.69 -10.87
CA CYS A 291 -5.97 10.75 -11.11
C CYS A 291 -5.22 9.47 -10.71
N GLY A 292 -5.89 8.49 -10.08
CA GLY A 292 -5.31 7.23 -9.59
C GLY A 292 -4.89 7.23 -8.12
N HIS A 293 -4.85 8.39 -7.45
CA HIS A 293 -4.61 8.46 -6.02
C HIS A 293 -5.79 7.93 -5.22
N ALA A 294 -5.53 7.40 -4.02
CA ALA A 294 -6.55 6.91 -3.12
C ALA A 294 -6.57 7.65 -1.78
N ILE A 295 -7.76 7.94 -1.27
CA ILE A 295 -7.99 8.66 0.00
C ILE A 295 -8.87 7.84 0.96
N CYS A 296 -8.76 8.12 2.26
CA CYS A 296 -9.62 7.51 3.27
C CYS A 296 -11.01 8.17 3.31
N VAL A 297 -11.97 7.51 3.95
CA VAL A 297 -13.32 8.06 4.16
C VAL A 297 -13.30 9.40 4.90
N THR A 298 -12.44 9.55 5.91
CA THR A 298 -12.31 10.81 6.66
C THR A 298 -11.88 11.98 5.77
N CYS A 299 -10.93 11.77 4.87
CA CYS A 299 -10.54 12.80 3.89
C CYS A 299 -11.61 13.05 2.84
N LEU A 300 -12.41 12.03 2.48
CA LEU A 300 -13.54 12.22 1.60
C LEU A 300 -14.62 13.12 2.27
N GLU A 301 -14.85 12.93 3.57
CA GLU A 301 -15.85 13.70 4.33
C GLU A 301 -15.42 15.13 4.65
N ASP A 302 -14.13 15.33 4.98
CA ASP A 302 -13.61 16.62 5.46
C ASP A 302 -13.37 17.66 4.35
N PHE A 303 -12.78 17.25 3.23
CA PHE A 303 -12.35 18.19 2.19
C PHE A 303 -13.50 18.59 1.25
N ASP A 304 -13.45 19.83 0.77
CA ASP A 304 -14.38 20.37 -0.23
C ASP A 304 -15.87 20.25 0.18
N SER A 305 -16.13 20.17 1.50
CA SER A 305 -17.47 19.86 2.01
C SER A 305 -18.52 20.90 1.61
N ASP A 306 -18.15 22.13 1.24
CA ASP A 306 -19.09 23.20 0.88
C ASP A 306 -19.66 23.08 -0.54
N GLN A 307 -19.16 22.17 -1.37
CA GLN A 307 -19.58 22.04 -2.77
C GLN A 307 -21.00 21.45 -2.96
N ILE A 308 -21.76 21.25 -1.89
CA ILE A 308 -23.09 20.64 -1.95
C ILE A 308 -24.12 21.67 -1.49
N MET A 309 -24.82 22.24 -2.48
CA MET A 309 -25.91 23.20 -2.31
C MET A 309 -26.98 22.74 -1.30
N ASP A 310 -27.15 21.42 -1.13
CA ASP A 310 -28.16 20.86 -0.24
C ASP A 310 -27.66 19.62 0.54
N LYS A 311 -26.71 19.83 1.47
CA LYS A 311 -26.28 18.79 2.43
C LYS A 311 -27.45 18.21 3.23
N LYS A 312 -28.54 18.97 3.43
CA LYS A 312 -29.71 18.50 4.16
C LYS A 312 -30.46 17.43 3.38
N LEU A 313 -30.56 17.58 2.05
CA LEU A 313 -31.21 16.59 1.18
C LEU A 313 -30.33 15.36 0.92
N TYR A 314 -29.02 15.53 0.84
CA TYR A 314 -28.07 14.46 0.49
C TYR A 314 -26.86 14.37 1.45
N PRO A 315 -27.04 14.04 2.73
CA PRO A 315 -25.98 14.09 3.74
C PRO A 315 -24.83 13.09 3.52
N GLY A 316 -25.02 12.09 2.66
CA GLY A 316 -24.00 11.07 2.35
C GLY A 316 -23.24 11.31 1.04
N VAL A 317 -23.56 12.35 0.27
CA VAL A 317 -22.87 12.61 -1.02
C VAL A 317 -21.67 13.50 -0.77
N PHE A 318 -20.56 13.25 -1.44
CA PHE A 318 -19.33 14.05 -1.37
C PHE A 318 -18.83 14.37 -2.77
N THR A 319 -18.38 15.61 -2.97
CA THR A 319 -17.95 16.13 -4.27
C THR A 319 -16.60 16.80 -4.14
N HIS A 320 -15.62 16.33 -4.88
CA HIS A 320 -14.30 16.94 -4.97
C HIS A 320 -14.08 17.48 -6.36
N SER A 321 -13.75 18.77 -6.49
CA SER A 321 -13.46 19.41 -7.77
C SER A 321 -12.06 19.07 -8.30
N ARG A 322 -11.16 18.64 -7.41
CA ARG A 322 -9.76 18.31 -7.70
C ARG A 322 -9.18 17.35 -6.68
N CYS A 323 -8.05 16.72 -7.00
CA CYS A 323 -7.39 15.77 -6.12
C CYS A 323 -6.79 16.45 -4.87
N ILE A 324 -7.08 15.92 -3.68
CA ILE A 324 -6.52 16.41 -2.42
C ILE A 324 -4.99 16.19 -2.36
N ILE A 325 -4.50 15.12 -2.99
CA ILE A 325 -3.08 14.76 -2.98
C ILE A 325 -2.31 15.59 -4.03
N CYS A 326 -2.62 15.42 -5.32
CA CYS A 326 -1.83 16.00 -6.42
C CYS A 326 -2.42 17.22 -7.12
N ASP A 327 -3.54 17.76 -6.63
CA ASP A 327 -4.27 18.90 -7.20
C ASP A 327 -4.80 18.70 -8.63
N ALA A 328 -4.79 17.46 -9.15
CA ALA A 328 -5.29 17.14 -10.48
C ALA A 328 -6.76 17.52 -10.69
N THR A 329 -7.06 18.05 -11.87
CA THR A 329 -8.39 18.29 -12.43
C THR A 329 -8.50 17.63 -13.82
N GLY A 330 -9.63 17.80 -14.52
CA GLY A 330 -9.83 17.30 -15.88
C GLY A 330 -11.27 16.86 -16.15
N ALA A 331 -11.50 16.22 -17.29
CA ALA A 331 -12.85 15.83 -17.75
C ALA A 331 -13.58 14.85 -16.82
N ALA A 332 -12.84 14.04 -16.05
CA ALA A 332 -13.41 13.11 -15.07
C ALA A 332 -13.74 13.76 -13.72
N TRP A 333 -13.60 15.09 -13.60
CA TRP A 333 -13.93 15.86 -12.41
C TRP A 333 -15.19 16.72 -12.67
N PRO A 334 -16.01 17.01 -11.64
CA PRO A 334 -15.80 16.69 -10.23
C PRO A 334 -15.99 15.18 -9.94
N TYR A 335 -15.17 14.67 -9.03
CA TYR A 335 -15.36 13.32 -8.49
C TYR A 335 -16.51 13.36 -7.48
N ARG A 336 -17.55 12.58 -7.73
CA ARG A 336 -18.73 12.47 -6.86
C ARG A 336 -18.91 11.03 -6.41
N THR A 337 -19.02 10.82 -5.12
CA THR A 337 -19.33 9.51 -4.53
C THR A 337 -20.22 9.69 -3.30
N HIS A 338 -20.57 8.59 -2.65
CA HIS A 338 -21.29 8.65 -1.40
C HIS A 338 -20.74 7.69 -0.34
N VAL A 339 -21.00 8.05 0.90
CA VAL A 339 -20.72 7.26 2.09
C VAL A 339 -22.04 6.79 2.66
N LYS A 340 -22.08 5.55 3.15
CA LYS A 340 -23.23 5.01 3.86
C LYS A 340 -23.55 5.91 5.06
N PRO A 341 -24.78 6.46 5.18
CA PRO A 341 -25.13 7.27 6.34
C PRO A 341 -24.91 6.50 7.65
N ARG A 342 -24.41 7.21 8.68
CA ARG A 342 -24.01 6.59 9.96
C ARG A 342 -25.14 5.80 10.65
N LEU A 343 -26.38 6.26 10.50
CA LEU A 343 -27.57 5.64 11.11
C LEU A 343 -28.29 4.63 10.18
N ALA A 344 -27.86 4.49 8.92
CA ALA A 344 -28.46 3.50 8.02
C ALA A 344 -28.01 2.08 8.40
N GLY A 345 -28.86 1.07 8.17
CA GLY A 345 -28.46 -0.34 8.25
C GLY A 345 -27.37 -0.70 7.23
N VAL A 346 -26.70 -1.84 7.37
CA VAL A 346 -25.77 -2.37 6.35
C VAL A 346 -26.54 -3.34 5.46
N ARG A 347 -26.48 -3.12 4.15
CA ARG A 347 -27.14 -3.97 3.14
C ARG A 347 -26.09 -4.85 2.49
N VAL A 348 -26.21 -6.17 2.68
CA VAL A 348 -25.23 -7.15 2.22
C VAL A 348 -25.85 -8.08 1.18
N LEU A 349 -25.15 -8.31 0.08
CA LEU A 349 -25.43 -9.38 -0.88
C LEU A 349 -24.32 -10.44 -0.82
N SER A 350 -24.70 -11.69 -0.60
CA SER A 350 -23.79 -12.83 -0.65
C SER A 350 -24.14 -13.73 -1.83
N LEU A 351 -23.14 -14.07 -2.66
CA LEU A 351 -23.29 -14.90 -3.85
C LEU A 351 -22.40 -16.14 -3.74
N ASP A 352 -22.98 -17.30 -4.00
CA ASP A 352 -22.33 -18.60 -3.82
C ASP A 352 -21.57 -19.04 -5.08
N GLY A 353 -20.70 -20.03 -4.91
CA GLY A 353 -20.08 -20.73 -6.01
C GLY A 353 -21.07 -21.67 -6.70
N GLY A 354 -20.93 -21.82 -8.03
CA GLY A 354 -21.79 -22.76 -8.77
C GLY A 354 -21.30 -23.13 -10.16
N GLY A 355 -20.19 -22.54 -10.63
CA GLY A 355 -19.79 -22.60 -12.03
C GLY A 355 -20.87 -22.01 -12.93
N VAL A 356 -21.23 -22.73 -13.99
CA VAL A 356 -22.31 -22.35 -14.92
C VAL A 356 -23.67 -22.15 -14.23
N ARG A 357 -23.90 -22.72 -13.03
CA ARG A 357 -25.14 -22.54 -12.27
C ARG A 357 -25.33 -21.12 -11.71
N GLY A 358 -24.29 -20.28 -11.73
CA GLY A 358 -24.41 -18.85 -11.38
C GLY A 358 -25.42 -18.08 -12.24
N VAL A 359 -25.84 -18.64 -13.40
CA VAL A 359 -27.00 -18.15 -14.16
C VAL A 359 -28.26 -18.04 -13.30
N VAL A 360 -28.48 -18.97 -12.36
CA VAL A 360 -29.65 -18.94 -11.46
C VAL A 360 -29.62 -17.69 -10.58
N GLU A 361 -28.47 -17.37 -9.99
CA GLU A 361 -28.31 -16.15 -9.18
C GLU A 361 -28.56 -14.89 -10.01
N LEU A 362 -28.00 -14.82 -11.23
CA LEU A 362 -28.21 -13.70 -12.14
C LEU A 362 -29.67 -13.53 -12.57
N VAL A 363 -30.39 -14.62 -12.82
CA VAL A 363 -31.83 -14.56 -13.13
C VAL A 363 -32.60 -14.01 -11.93
N VAL A 364 -32.33 -14.49 -10.71
CA VAL A 364 -32.99 -13.97 -9.49
C VAL A 364 -32.68 -12.48 -9.31
N LEU A 365 -31.42 -12.07 -9.45
CA LEU A 365 -31.01 -10.66 -9.32
C LEU A 365 -31.66 -9.79 -10.40
N ARG A 366 -31.80 -10.27 -11.63
CA ARG A 366 -32.48 -9.56 -12.71
C ARG A 366 -33.97 -9.37 -12.41
N GLU A 367 -34.64 -10.41 -11.92
CA GLU A 367 -36.06 -10.29 -11.56
C GLU A 367 -36.25 -9.39 -10.33
N LEU A 368 -35.32 -9.39 -9.37
CA LEU A 368 -35.31 -8.43 -8.25
C LEU A 368 -35.11 -7.00 -8.76
N GLU A 369 -34.13 -6.75 -9.62
CA GLU A 369 -33.84 -5.45 -10.23
C GLU A 369 -35.08 -4.90 -10.95
N LYS A 370 -35.73 -5.72 -11.78
CA LYS A 370 -37.00 -5.36 -12.45
C LYS A 370 -38.12 -5.06 -11.46
N LYS A 371 -38.26 -5.86 -10.39
CA LYS A 371 -39.29 -5.66 -9.35
C LYS A 371 -39.09 -4.38 -8.55
N THR A 372 -37.86 -3.86 -8.44
CA THR A 372 -37.67 -2.53 -7.84
C THR A 372 -38.35 -1.43 -8.67
N GLY A 373 -38.40 -1.58 -10.00
CA GLY A 373 -39.01 -0.61 -10.91
C GLY A 373 -38.30 0.75 -10.98
N LEU A 374 -37.09 0.88 -10.41
CA LEU A 374 -36.41 2.17 -10.26
C LEU A 374 -35.47 2.53 -11.43
N GLY A 375 -35.14 1.58 -12.30
CA GLY A 375 -34.15 1.79 -13.37
C GLY A 375 -32.73 2.02 -12.84
N ILE A 376 -32.43 1.59 -11.61
CA ILE A 376 -31.14 1.73 -10.95
C ILE A 376 -30.46 0.35 -10.90
N PRO A 377 -29.17 0.22 -11.25
CA PRO A 377 -28.45 -1.04 -11.11
C PRO A 377 -28.50 -1.59 -9.69
N LEU A 378 -28.75 -2.89 -9.56
CA LEU A 378 -28.96 -3.55 -8.27
C LEU A 378 -27.76 -3.40 -7.32
N GLY A 379 -26.54 -3.26 -7.85
CA GLY A 379 -25.32 -3.01 -7.07
C GLY A 379 -25.39 -1.76 -6.17
N ARG A 380 -26.17 -0.74 -6.56
CA ARG A 380 -26.37 0.48 -5.76
C ARG A 380 -27.21 0.28 -4.50
N PHE A 381 -27.88 -0.86 -4.39
CA PHE A 381 -28.70 -1.21 -3.23
C PHE A 381 -27.90 -1.91 -2.13
N PHE A 382 -26.62 -2.22 -2.36
CA PHE A 382 -25.79 -2.93 -1.40
C PHE A 382 -24.57 -2.09 -0.99
N ASP A 383 -24.25 -2.13 0.30
CA ASP A 383 -23.05 -1.50 0.85
C ASP A 383 -21.85 -2.47 0.79
N PHE A 384 -22.15 -3.78 0.77
CA PHE A 384 -21.19 -4.86 0.68
C PHE A 384 -21.71 -6.01 -0.18
N ILE A 385 -20.92 -6.47 -1.14
CA ILE A 385 -21.16 -7.66 -1.94
C ILE A 385 -19.99 -8.62 -1.74
N ILE A 386 -20.28 -9.88 -1.43
CA ILE A 386 -19.28 -10.93 -1.30
C ILE A 386 -19.64 -12.12 -2.20
N GLY A 387 -18.65 -12.64 -2.91
CA GLY A 387 -18.86 -13.73 -3.85
C GLY A 387 -17.81 -14.83 -3.77
N THR A 388 -18.24 -16.07 -3.97
CA THR A 388 -17.36 -17.24 -4.09
C THR A 388 -17.35 -17.75 -5.53
N SER A 389 -16.17 -17.95 -6.15
CA SER A 389 -16.06 -18.52 -7.50
C SER A 389 -16.93 -17.79 -8.53
N ALA A 390 -17.94 -18.45 -9.12
CA ALA A 390 -18.91 -17.82 -10.03
C ALA A 390 -19.64 -16.63 -9.40
N GLY A 391 -20.06 -16.73 -8.14
CA GLY A 391 -20.61 -15.60 -7.38
C GLY A 391 -19.60 -14.46 -7.21
N GLY A 392 -18.30 -14.76 -7.19
CA GLY A 392 -17.22 -13.77 -7.23
C GLY A 392 -17.20 -12.96 -8.54
N ILE A 393 -17.28 -13.65 -9.68
CA ILE A 393 -17.37 -13.02 -11.01
C ILE A 393 -18.58 -12.10 -11.08
N ILE A 394 -19.74 -12.56 -10.59
CA ILE A 394 -20.97 -11.78 -10.54
C ILE A 394 -20.80 -10.56 -9.62
N SER A 395 -20.21 -10.75 -8.45
CA SER A 395 -19.94 -9.67 -7.47
C SER A 395 -19.08 -8.56 -8.06
N LEU A 396 -18.05 -8.90 -8.84
CA LEU A 396 -17.19 -7.93 -9.52
C LEU A 396 -17.97 -7.12 -10.57
N GLY A 397 -18.81 -7.79 -11.38
CA GLY A 397 -19.61 -7.13 -12.41
C GLY A 397 -20.65 -6.17 -11.83
N ILE A 398 -21.42 -6.63 -10.84
CA ILE A 398 -22.48 -5.85 -10.20
C ILE A 398 -21.89 -4.75 -9.32
N GLY A 399 -20.95 -5.10 -8.44
CA GLY A 399 -20.47 -4.19 -7.41
C GLY A 399 -19.37 -3.23 -7.85
N ILE A 400 -18.42 -3.68 -8.69
CA ILE A 400 -17.30 -2.81 -9.13
C ILE A 400 -17.61 -2.11 -10.43
N GLN A 401 -18.14 -2.82 -11.44
CA GLN A 401 -18.46 -2.23 -12.75
C GLN A 401 -19.83 -1.57 -12.83
N ASP A 402 -20.63 -1.63 -11.75
CA ASP A 402 -21.97 -1.01 -11.67
C ASP A 402 -22.90 -1.46 -12.81
N ARG A 403 -22.76 -2.72 -13.25
CA ARG A 403 -23.57 -3.29 -14.32
C ARG A 403 -24.96 -3.67 -13.82
N THR A 404 -25.93 -3.62 -14.74
CA THR A 404 -27.25 -4.20 -14.52
C THR A 404 -27.16 -5.72 -14.42
N ALA A 405 -28.10 -6.33 -13.71
CA ALA A 405 -28.16 -7.79 -13.61
C ALA A 405 -28.36 -8.45 -14.99
N ASP A 406 -29.05 -7.78 -15.92
CA ASP A 406 -29.27 -8.26 -17.29
C ASP A 406 -28.00 -8.25 -18.16
N ASP A 407 -27.16 -7.20 -18.07
CA ASP A 407 -25.86 -7.16 -18.75
C ASP A 407 -24.91 -8.22 -18.17
N CYS A 408 -24.89 -8.36 -16.84
CA CYS A 408 -24.15 -9.44 -16.18
C CYS A 408 -24.61 -10.83 -16.66
N LEU A 409 -25.92 -11.08 -16.78
CA LEU A 409 -26.46 -12.34 -17.29
C LEU A 409 -26.02 -12.62 -18.73
N SER A 410 -26.15 -11.63 -19.62
CA SER A 410 -25.76 -11.75 -21.02
C SER A 410 -24.28 -12.07 -21.18
N ARG A 411 -23.41 -11.36 -20.44
CA ARG A 411 -21.96 -11.61 -20.43
C ARG A 411 -21.61 -12.95 -19.81
N PHE A 412 -22.31 -13.36 -18.77
CA PHE A 412 -22.09 -14.66 -18.14
C PHE A 412 -22.45 -15.80 -19.10
N HIS A 413 -23.48 -15.66 -19.93
CA HIS A 413 -23.78 -16.61 -21.01
C HIS A 413 -22.66 -16.69 -22.06
N GLU A 414 -22.14 -15.56 -22.52
CA GLU A 414 -21.02 -15.53 -23.46
C GLU A 414 -19.75 -16.16 -22.85
N PHE A 415 -19.43 -15.74 -21.62
CA PHE A 415 -18.33 -16.27 -20.82
C PHE A 415 -18.44 -17.78 -20.66
N THR A 416 -19.60 -18.29 -20.28
CA THR A 416 -19.79 -19.72 -20.04
C THR A 416 -19.66 -20.53 -21.33
N ARG A 417 -20.13 -19.99 -22.47
CA ARG A 417 -20.02 -20.62 -23.78
C ARG A 417 -18.57 -20.70 -24.28
N ALA A 418 -17.78 -19.64 -24.06
CA ALA A 418 -16.38 -19.57 -24.48
C ALA A 418 -15.42 -20.30 -23.52
N GLY A 419 -15.59 -20.09 -22.21
CA GLY A 419 -14.65 -20.52 -21.17
C GLY A 419 -14.83 -21.97 -20.70
N PHE A 420 -16.04 -22.55 -20.76
CA PHE A 420 -16.29 -23.94 -20.35
C PHE A 420 -16.20 -24.96 -21.50
N THR A 421 -15.42 -24.65 -22.54
CA THR A 421 -15.11 -25.62 -23.59
C THR A 421 -14.24 -26.75 -23.02
N LYS A 422 -14.77 -27.98 -22.99
CA LYS A 422 -14.02 -29.16 -22.51
C LYS A 422 -12.85 -29.40 -23.45
N LYS A 423 -11.63 -29.59 -22.89
CA LYS A 423 -10.51 -30.14 -23.66
C LYS A 423 -10.91 -31.47 -24.30
N TRP A 424 -10.52 -31.67 -25.56
CA TRP A 424 -10.94 -32.74 -26.47
C TRP A 424 -10.96 -34.16 -25.87
N LEU A 425 -10.04 -34.49 -24.96
CA LEU A 425 -9.93 -35.82 -24.33
C LEU A 425 -11.05 -36.20 -23.33
N ASN A 426 -11.95 -35.29 -22.95
CA ASN A 426 -13.11 -35.64 -22.11
C ASN A 426 -14.32 -36.19 -22.91
N LYS A 427 -14.25 -36.25 -24.25
CA LYS A 427 -15.33 -36.82 -25.07
C LYS A 427 -15.30 -38.34 -25.14
N THR A 428 -14.15 -38.99 -25.03
CA THR A 428 -14.03 -40.46 -25.13
C THR A 428 -14.03 -41.12 -23.75
N ARG A 429 -14.91 -42.12 -23.54
CA ARG A 429 -15.05 -42.85 -22.26
C ARG A 429 -13.74 -43.49 -21.77
N LEU A 430 -12.84 -43.88 -22.69
CA LEU A 430 -11.63 -44.66 -22.38
C LEU A 430 -10.58 -43.90 -21.56
N PHE A 431 -10.37 -42.60 -21.79
CA PHE A 431 -9.21 -41.88 -21.24
C PHE A 431 -9.53 -40.93 -20.06
N ARG A 432 -10.78 -40.93 -19.58
CA ARG A 432 -11.24 -40.10 -18.45
C ARG A 432 -10.50 -40.33 -17.11
N PRO A 433 -10.04 -41.55 -16.75
CA PRO A 433 -9.29 -41.75 -15.51
C PRO A 433 -7.86 -41.20 -15.61
N VAL A 434 -7.16 -41.52 -16.70
CA VAL A 434 -5.76 -41.11 -16.96
C VAL A 434 -5.66 -39.59 -17.13
N GLY A 435 -6.65 -38.98 -17.80
CA GLY A 435 -6.71 -37.52 -17.98
C GLY A 435 -6.90 -36.73 -16.67
N ARG A 436 -7.48 -37.35 -15.62
CA ARG A 436 -7.66 -36.71 -14.29
C ARG A 436 -6.42 -36.83 -13.41
N LEU A 437 -5.64 -37.91 -13.54
CA LEU A 437 -4.45 -38.14 -12.72
C LEU A 437 -3.25 -37.27 -13.20
N LEU A 438 -3.14 -37.04 -14.50
CA LEU A 438 -1.99 -36.35 -15.11
C LEU A 438 -2.17 -34.83 -15.26
N ARG A 439 -3.33 -34.22 -14.93
CA ARG A 439 -3.58 -32.80 -15.23
C ARG A 439 -4.21 -32.03 -14.08
N SER A 440 -3.63 -30.88 -13.79
CA SER A 440 -4.00 -29.97 -12.71
C SER A 440 -5.28 -29.14 -12.94
N SER A 441 -5.84 -29.09 -14.17
CA SER A 441 -7.07 -28.34 -14.45
C SER A 441 -8.04 -29.03 -15.42
N ILE A 442 -9.35 -28.87 -15.15
CA ILE A 442 -10.47 -29.42 -15.94
C ILE A 442 -10.72 -28.60 -17.22
N TYR A 443 -10.44 -27.28 -17.17
CA TYR A 443 -10.70 -26.32 -18.24
C TYR A 443 -9.41 -25.83 -18.89
N SER A 444 -9.54 -25.23 -20.08
CA SER A 444 -8.41 -24.63 -20.77
C SER A 444 -8.19 -23.20 -20.29
N THR A 445 -6.98 -22.94 -19.76
CA THR A 445 -6.62 -21.67 -19.13
C THR A 445 -6.69 -20.49 -20.11
N PRO A 446 -6.12 -20.56 -21.33
CA PRO A 446 -6.17 -19.43 -22.27
C PRO A 446 -7.59 -19.01 -22.67
N GLU A 447 -8.47 -19.98 -22.91
CA GLU A 447 -9.86 -19.76 -23.31
C GLU A 447 -10.67 -19.17 -22.17
N LEU A 448 -10.44 -19.62 -20.94
CA LEU A 448 -11.06 -19.06 -19.74
C LEU A 448 -10.60 -17.62 -19.50
N GLU A 449 -9.30 -17.34 -19.60
CA GLU A 449 -8.74 -15.99 -19.46
C GLU A 449 -9.29 -15.05 -20.52
N GLY A 450 -9.30 -15.48 -21.79
CA GLY A 450 -9.88 -14.69 -22.89
C GLY A 450 -11.37 -14.40 -22.68
N ALA A 451 -12.13 -15.38 -22.19
CA ALA A 451 -13.54 -15.21 -21.87
C ALA A 451 -13.77 -14.20 -20.72
N LEU A 452 -12.96 -14.24 -19.67
CA LEU A 452 -13.02 -13.28 -18.56
C LEU A 452 -12.63 -11.86 -19.01
N GLN A 453 -11.57 -11.73 -19.80
CA GLN A 453 -11.16 -10.45 -20.38
C GLN A 453 -12.29 -9.83 -21.21
N ASN A 454 -12.96 -10.64 -22.04
CA ASN A 454 -14.11 -10.20 -22.83
C ASN A 454 -15.29 -9.77 -21.95
N ALA A 455 -15.61 -10.56 -20.92
CA ALA A 455 -16.71 -10.30 -20.01
C ALA A 455 -16.54 -8.99 -19.23
N PHE A 456 -15.31 -8.68 -18.78
CA PHE A 456 -15.03 -7.50 -17.96
C PHE A 456 -14.56 -6.25 -18.74
N ARG A 457 -14.58 -6.25 -20.08
CA ARG A 457 -14.36 -5.03 -20.90
C ARG A 457 -15.24 -3.85 -20.40
N PRO A 458 -14.70 -2.62 -20.28
CA PRO A 458 -14.05 -1.94 -21.39
C PRO A 458 -12.58 -1.58 -21.17
N SER A 459 -11.95 -1.09 -22.25
CA SER A 459 -10.64 -0.42 -22.22
C SER A 459 -10.82 1.03 -21.77
N PRO A 460 -9.98 1.58 -20.88
CA PRO A 460 -8.85 0.92 -20.24
C PRO A 460 -9.27 -0.03 -19.11
N ALA A 461 -8.45 -1.06 -18.89
CA ALA A 461 -8.66 -2.06 -17.85
C ALA A 461 -8.83 -1.39 -16.48
N GLN A 462 -9.88 -1.77 -15.78
CA GLN A 462 -10.15 -1.28 -14.44
C GLN A 462 -9.45 -2.17 -13.41
N ASP A 463 -8.78 -1.53 -12.46
CA ASP A 463 -8.24 -2.21 -11.27
C ASP A 463 -9.36 -2.50 -10.26
N VAL A 464 -9.18 -3.57 -9.50
CA VAL A 464 -10.05 -3.97 -8.39
C VAL A 464 -9.98 -2.95 -7.26
N PHE A 465 -8.79 -2.59 -6.80
CA PHE A 465 -8.65 -1.69 -5.65
C PHE A 465 -9.11 -0.27 -5.96
N GLY A 466 -9.95 0.27 -5.07
CA GLY A 466 -10.45 1.63 -5.13
C GLY A 466 -11.96 1.68 -5.31
N LEU A 467 -12.65 2.18 -4.29
CA LEU A 467 -14.07 2.48 -4.34
C LEU A 467 -14.32 3.63 -5.33
N ARG A 468 -14.99 3.30 -6.44
CA ARG A 468 -15.55 4.26 -7.42
C ARG A 468 -17.02 4.57 -7.11
N ASN A 469 -17.66 3.65 -6.42
CA ASN A 469 -19.03 3.72 -5.91
C ASN A 469 -18.97 3.25 -4.42
N PRO A 470 -20.07 3.29 -3.64
CA PRO A 470 -20.04 3.00 -2.20
C PRO A 470 -19.82 1.49 -1.90
N CYS A 471 -19.96 0.63 -2.92
CA CYS A 471 -20.16 -0.79 -2.76
C CYS A 471 -18.80 -1.45 -2.54
N ARG A 472 -18.61 -1.96 -1.34
CA ARG A 472 -17.46 -2.79 -1.00
C ARG A 472 -17.67 -4.17 -1.63
N VAL A 473 -16.70 -4.66 -2.37
CA VAL A 473 -16.75 -5.98 -3.02
C VAL A 473 -15.62 -6.84 -2.47
N ALA A 474 -15.95 -8.07 -2.08
CA ALA A 474 -15.00 -9.10 -1.73
C ALA A 474 -15.21 -10.37 -2.56
N VAL A 475 -14.14 -11.01 -2.99
CA VAL A 475 -14.15 -12.30 -3.67
C VAL A 475 -13.33 -13.28 -2.86
N THR A 476 -13.91 -14.42 -2.50
CA THR A 476 -13.18 -15.50 -1.85
C THR A 476 -12.46 -16.35 -2.90
N THR A 477 -11.19 -16.65 -2.65
CA THR A 477 -10.36 -17.50 -3.50
C THR A 477 -9.43 -18.36 -2.66
N THR A 478 -8.72 -19.30 -3.28
CA THR A 478 -7.71 -20.12 -2.62
C THR A 478 -6.34 -19.86 -3.22
N ALA A 479 -5.35 -19.55 -2.39
CA ALA A 479 -3.94 -19.45 -2.80
C ALA A 479 -3.07 -20.19 -1.78
N ASN A 480 -2.04 -20.91 -2.25
CA ASN A 480 -1.10 -21.65 -1.40
C ASN A 480 -1.77 -22.57 -0.35
N ARG A 481 -2.89 -23.23 -0.72
CA ARG A 481 -3.71 -24.09 0.17
C ARG A 481 -4.44 -23.34 1.30
N GLY A 482 -4.45 -22.02 1.32
CA GLY A 482 -5.21 -21.19 2.26
C GLY A 482 -6.39 -20.46 1.60
N LEU A 483 -7.42 -20.16 2.39
CA LEU A 483 -8.51 -19.27 2.00
C LEU A 483 -8.01 -17.82 2.00
N MET A 484 -8.25 -17.11 0.90
CA MET A 484 -7.85 -15.73 0.70
C MET A 484 -9.02 -14.87 0.18
N LEU A 485 -8.91 -13.57 0.35
CA LEU A 485 -9.85 -12.56 -0.13
C LEU A 485 -9.18 -11.62 -1.13
N ILE A 486 -9.88 -11.29 -2.20
CA ILE A 486 -9.61 -10.15 -3.07
C ILE A 486 -10.67 -9.10 -2.75
N ALA A 487 -10.31 -7.82 -2.59
CA ALA A 487 -11.28 -6.81 -2.18
C ALA A 487 -10.98 -5.42 -2.75
N ASN A 488 -12.02 -4.70 -3.17
CA ASN A 488 -11.85 -3.34 -3.70
C ASN A 488 -11.56 -2.28 -2.61
N TYR A 489 -11.91 -2.57 -1.36
CA TYR A 489 -11.68 -1.70 -0.20
C TYR A 489 -10.41 -2.06 0.58
N ASN A 490 -9.70 -3.11 0.18
CA ASN A 490 -8.52 -3.60 0.89
C ASN A 490 -7.41 -3.98 -0.10
N ARG A 491 -6.30 -3.23 -0.05
CA ARG A 491 -5.13 -3.42 -0.92
C ARG A 491 -4.48 -4.79 -0.84
N GLY A 492 -4.56 -5.51 0.29
CA GLY A 492 -3.75 -6.69 0.56
C GLY A 492 -2.88 -6.53 1.81
N ASN A 493 -2.54 -7.64 2.46
CA ASN A 493 -1.67 -7.64 3.64
C ASN A 493 -0.87 -8.92 3.84
N ASP A 494 -0.73 -9.73 2.78
CA ASP A 494 -0.10 -11.05 2.75
C ASP A 494 -0.61 -12.11 3.73
N LYS A 495 -1.61 -11.79 4.57
CA LYS A 495 -2.24 -12.70 5.53
C LYS A 495 -3.51 -13.31 4.97
N ARG A 496 -4.58 -12.52 4.88
CA ARG A 496 -5.90 -12.96 4.38
C ARG A 496 -6.30 -12.28 3.07
N TYR A 497 -5.76 -11.10 2.79
CA TYR A 497 -6.08 -10.34 1.58
C TYR A 497 -4.95 -10.47 0.56
N LEU A 498 -5.29 -10.87 -0.66
CA LEU A 498 -4.42 -10.79 -1.83
C LEU A 498 -4.27 -9.34 -2.28
N HIS A 499 -3.14 -9.05 -2.93
CA HIS A 499 -2.86 -7.72 -3.45
C HIS A 499 -3.83 -7.34 -4.57
N SER A 500 -4.53 -6.22 -4.40
CA SER A 500 -5.58 -5.74 -5.30
C SER A 500 -5.21 -4.44 -6.04
N ASP A 501 -4.02 -3.88 -5.77
CA ASP A 501 -3.58 -2.54 -6.21
C ASP A 501 -3.52 -2.37 -7.73
N ASP A 502 -2.85 -3.32 -8.39
CA ASP A 502 -2.70 -3.44 -9.85
C ASP A 502 -3.43 -4.69 -10.39
N LEU A 503 -4.33 -5.26 -9.59
CA LEU A 503 -5.10 -6.43 -10.01
C LEU A 503 -6.22 -5.96 -10.92
N ALA A 504 -6.09 -6.22 -12.22
CA ALA A 504 -7.17 -6.02 -13.17
C ALA A 504 -8.39 -6.86 -12.78
N ILE A 505 -9.61 -6.33 -12.91
CA ILE A 505 -10.84 -7.02 -12.51
C ILE A 505 -10.96 -8.43 -13.10
N TRP A 506 -10.59 -8.62 -14.38
CA TRP A 506 -10.68 -9.93 -15.02
C TRP A 506 -9.70 -10.98 -14.47
N LYS A 507 -8.62 -10.54 -13.81
CA LYS A 507 -7.63 -11.42 -13.16
C LYS A 507 -8.05 -11.83 -11.75
N ALA A 508 -8.93 -11.04 -11.12
CA ALA A 508 -9.49 -11.35 -9.81
C ALA A 508 -10.54 -12.46 -9.92
#